data_AF-A0A8J8P7X0-F1
#
_entry.id   AF-A0A8J8P7X0-F1
#
_cell.length_a   1.000
_cell.length_b   1.000
_cell.length_c   1.000
_cell.angle_alpha   90.00
_cell.angle_beta   90.00
_cell.angle_gamma   90.00
#
_symmetry.space_group_name_H-M   'P 1'
#
loop_
_entity.id
_entity.type
_entity.pdbx_description
1 polymer ?
#
loop_
_entity_poly.entity_id
_entity_poly.type
_entity_poly.pdbx_seq_one_letter_code
_entity_poly.pdbx_strand_id
1 'polypeptide(L)'
;MFPHTTKVIRESKEEIRQRVDEVVSFTISNIFMNLVRIVFAFWMPVLRFLAFPLNFARWIKHQLIGRSKDRLLHQTRHSGKCCCHGPRNKAKRKMQIESNEGKQISQEQLCKAEIKGKKLQVVLDLDNTLIHSLKRQPQPGDPQCFTIKDFSNPIISVQTTSADSGSSEISVTTTTEIVIQDETTPTIYEHIYVYKRPYLDQFLTELSKISDVHLFTASNKDYADQIISVLDPQSVIFKKRFYRDDCDKDITSKTIFKRLEVVQEDLHNLVMVDDSPITFEKNKLNTFKIQHWRMSLREDTCLKACLKLLQQVNYSIEKRSVQESLTVLSNFNREWHPYHY
;
A
#
# COMPACT_ATOMS: atom_id res chain seq x y z
N MET A 1 -68.17 7.38 26.22
CA MET A 1 -67.66 7.34 24.83
C MET A 1 -66.30 8.04 24.87
N PHE A 2 -65.19 7.29 24.79
CA PHE A 2 -63.85 7.77 25.18
C PHE A 2 -63.18 8.59 24.05
N PRO A 3 -62.90 9.89 24.23
CA PRO A 3 -62.23 10.74 23.22
C PRO A 3 -60.70 10.58 23.18
N HIS A 4 -60.09 9.83 24.11
CA HIS A 4 -58.64 9.69 24.21
C HIS A 4 -58.03 8.68 23.23
N THR A 5 -58.75 7.62 22.86
CA THR A 5 -58.26 6.56 21.97
C THR A 5 -58.13 7.03 20.52
N THR A 6 -59.00 7.94 20.08
CA THR A 6 -59.00 8.48 18.70
C THR A 6 -57.82 9.40 18.42
N LYS A 7 -57.31 10.12 19.43
CA LYS A 7 -56.16 11.03 19.28
C LYS A 7 -54.84 10.26 19.10
N VAL A 8 -54.63 9.22 19.91
CA VAL A 8 -53.44 8.36 19.84
C VAL A 8 -53.36 7.61 18.51
N ILE A 9 -54.48 7.11 18.00
CA ILE A 9 -54.53 6.43 16.69
C ILE A 9 -54.19 7.40 15.56
N ARG A 10 -54.67 8.65 15.63
CA ARG A 10 -54.40 9.67 14.61
C ARG A 10 -52.92 10.09 14.59
N GLU A 11 -52.32 10.27 15.76
CA GLU A 11 -50.90 10.61 15.90
C GLU A 11 -50.00 9.47 15.38
N SER A 12 -50.34 8.20 15.67
CA SER A 12 -49.59 7.06 15.14
C SER A 12 -49.68 6.92 13.61
N LYS A 13 -50.83 7.26 13.01
CA LYS A 13 -51.01 7.21 11.55
C LYS A 13 -50.21 8.28 10.82
N GLU A 14 -50.08 9.47 11.41
CA GLU A 14 -49.30 10.56 10.84
C GLU A 14 -47.79 10.27 10.90
N GLU A 15 -47.32 9.67 11.99
CA GLU A 15 -45.91 9.26 12.14
C GLU A 15 -45.54 8.14 11.15
N ILE A 16 -46.45 7.19 10.92
CA ILE A 16 -46.25 6.13 9.91
C ILE A 16 -46.23 6.73 8.49
N ARG A 17 -47.11 7.70 8.18
CA ARG A 17 -47.10 8.38 6.88
C ARG A 17 -45.79 9.11 6.63
N GLN A 18 -45.28 9.85 7.61
CA GLN A 18 -43.99 10.55 7.49
C GLN A 18 -42.83 9.59 7.21
N ARG A 19 -42.77 8.45 7.91
CA ARG A 19 -41.72 7.44 7.68
C ARG A 19 -41.83 6.78 6.30
N VAL A 20 -43.04 6.58 5.78
CA VAL A 20 -43.25 6.05 4.43
C VAL A 20 -42.79 7.06 3.37
N ASP A 21 -43.13 8.34 3.54
CA ASP A 21 -42.73 9.40 2.60
C ASP A 21 -41.20 9.62 2.57
N GLU A 22 -40.52 9.51 3.71
CA GLU A 22 -39.05 9.55 3.78
C GLU A 22 -38.39 8.39 3.03
N VAL A 23 -38.89 7.16 3.21
CA VAL A 23 -38.36 5.97 2.53
C VAL A 23 -38.62 6.03 1.02
N VAL A 24 -39.80 6.50 0.61
CA VAL A 24 -40.14 6.69 -0.82
C VAL A 24 -39.25 7.76 -1.44
N SER A 25 -39.07 8.90 -0.77
CA SER A 25 -38.19 9.99 -1.23
C SER A 25 -36.73 9.53 -1.38
N PHE A 26 -36.21 8.79 -0.39
CA PHE A 26 -34.87 8.24 -0.44
C PHE A 26 -34.68 7.23 -1.59
N THR A 27 -35.69 6.41 -1.85
CA THR A 27 -35.68 5.42 -2.93
C THR A 27 -35.73 6.08 -4.30
N ILE A 28 -36.61 7.07 -4.49
CA ILE A 28 -36.72 7.84 -5.74
C ILE A 28 -35.42 8.60 -6.02
N SER A 29 -34.82 9.22 -5.00
CA SER A 29 -33.54 9.93 -5.13
C SER A 29 -32.41 9.00 -5.57
N ASN A 30 -32.31 7.80 -4.98
CA ASN A 30 -31.32 6.81 -5.38
C ASN A 30 -31.53 6.27 -6.81
N ILE A 31 -32.79 6.05 -7.21
CA ILE A 31 -33.11 5.63 -8.58
C ILE A 31 -32.75 6.75 -9.57
N PHE A 32 -33.09 8.00 -9.27
CA PHE A 32 -32.75 9.16 -10.09
C PHE A 32 -31.23 9.33 -10.22
N MET A 33 -30.48 9.24 -9.13
CA MET A 33 -29.02 9.36 -9.14
C MET A 33 -28.35 8.20 -9.90
N ASN A 34 -28.91 6.99 -9.85
CA ASN A 34 -28.43 5.86 -10.66
C ASN A 34 -28.75 6.05 -12.15
N LEU A 35 -29.92 6.57 -12.50
CA LEU A 35 -30.25 6.90 -13.90
C LEU A 35 -29.32 7.98 -14.46
N VAL A 36 -29.02 9.04 -13.70
CA VAL A 36 -28.06 10.08 -14.09
C VAL A 36 -26.68 9.45 -14.32
N ARG A 37 -26.21 8.58 -13.42
CA ARG A 37 -24.92 7.87 -13.59
C ARG A 37 -24.88 7.01 -14.84
N ILE A 38 -25.95 6.29 -15.16
CA ILE A 38 -26.06 5.46 -16.36
C ILE A 38 -26.04 6.34 -17.62
N VAL A 39 -26.80 7.43 -17.65
CA VAL A 39 -26.82 8.37 -18.78
C VAL A 39 -25.43 8.98 -18.99
N PHE A 40 -24.75 9.41 -17.93
CA PHE A 40 -23.38 9.92 -18.02
C PHE A 40 -22.38 8.86 -18.49
N ALA A 41 -22.49 7.62 -18.03
CA ALA A 41 -21.61 6.52 -18.44
C ALA A 41 -21.75 6.18 -19.93
N PHE A 42 -22.96 6.30 -20.49
CA PHE A 42 -23.21 6.03 -21.92
C PHE A 42 -22.88 7.22 -22.84
N TRP A 43 -23.09 8.47 -22.38
CA TRP A 43 -22.88 9.66 -23.23
C TRP A 43 -21.46 10.22 -23.18
N MET A 44 -20.72 10.07 -22.07
CA MET A 44 -19.34 10.56 -21.94
C MET A 44 -18.36 9.96 -22.96
N PRO A 45 -18.41 8.66 -23.31
CA PRO A 45 -17.55 8.09 -24.35
C PRO A 45 -17.80 8.72 -25.74
N VAL A 46 -19.06 9.01 -26.06
CA VAL A 46 -19.47 9.63 -27.34
C VAL A 46 -18.96 11.07 -27.42
N LEU A 47 -19.10 11.85 -26.34
CA LEU A 47 -18.56 13.21 -26.25
C LEU A 47 -17.03 13.25 -26.34
N ARG A 48 -16.34 12.26 -25.78
CA ARG A 48 -14.88 12.13 -25.88
C ARG A 48 -14.41 11.73 -27.29
N PHE A 49 -15.16 10.89 -27.99
CA PHE A 49 -14.89 10.54 -29.38
C PHE A 49 -15.03 11.74 -30.32
N LEU A 50 -16.02 12.61 -30.07
CA LEU A 50 -16.21 13.85 -30.84
C LEU A 50 -15.15 14.93 -30.53
N ALA A 51 -14.52 14.89 -29.34
CA ALA A 51 -13.44 15.79 -28.95
C ALA A 51 -12.03 15.29 -29.34
N PHE A 52 -11.89 14.04 -29.79
CA PHE A 52 -10.63 13.43 -30.21
C PHE A 52 -9.92 14.17 -31.38
N PRO A 53 -10.63 14.68 -32.41
CA PRO A 53 -9.99 15.39 -33.52
C PRO A 53 -9.31 16.71 -33.09
N LEU A 54 -9.86 17.40 -32.09
CA LEU A 54 -9.35 18.69 -31.62
C LEU A 54 -8.08 18.54 -30.76
N ASN A 55 -8.04 17.51 -29.91
CA ASN A 55 -6.88 17.26 -29.03
C ASN A 55 -5.70 16.66 -29.80
N PHE A 56 -5.96 15.84 -30.82
CA PHE A 56 -4.92 15.29 -31.70
C PHE A 56 -4.25 16.37 -32.57
N ALA A 57 -5.04 17.32 -33.12
CA ALA A 57 -4.50 18.45 -33.87
C ALA A 57 -3.61 19.37 -33.00
N ARG A 58 -3.98 19.56 -31.72
CA ARG A 58 -3.21 20.35 -30.76
C ARG A 58 -1.88 19.67 -30.40
N TRP A 59 -1.89 18.33 -30.29
CA TRP A 59 -0.68 17.53 -30.05
C TRP A 59 0.29 17.55 -31.23
N ILE A 60 -0.19 17.41 -32.48
CA ILE A 60 0.66 17.52 -33.68
C ILE A 60 1.29 18.92 -33.79
N LYS A 61 0.53 19.99 -33.49
CA LYS A 61 1.07 21.37 -33.50
C LYS A 61 2.23 21.55 -32.52
N HIS A 62 2.17 20.89 -31.35
CA HIS A 62 3.25 20.95 -30.35
C HIS A 62 4.51 20.17 -30.77
N GLN A 63 4.34 19.04 -31.47
CA GLN A 63 5.45 18.22 -31.98
C GLN A 63 6.17 18.87 -33.16
N LEU A 64 5.45 19.60 -34.03
CA LEU A 64 6.05 20.29 -35.17
C LEU A 64 6.75 21.61 -34.79
N ILE A 65 6.26 22.33 -33.78
CA ILE A 65 6.87 23.59 -33.33
C ILE A 65 8.09 23.34 -32.42
N GLY A 66 8.12 22.24 -31.66
CA GLY A 66 9.22 21.88 -30.76
C GLY A 66 10.53 21.50 -31.48
N ARG A 67 10.49 21.08 -32.75
CA ARG A 67 11.68 20.66 -33.51
C ARG A 67 12.44 21.78 -34.24
N SER A 68 11.92 23.01 -34.25
CA SER A 68 12.50 24.12 -35.03
C SER A 68 13.46 25.04 -34.24
N LYS A 69 13.41 25.04 -32.90
CA LYS A 69 14.20 25.99 -32.08
C LYS A 69 15.62 25.56 -31.72
N ASP A 70 15.97 24.28 -31.82
CA ASP A 70 17.29 23.78 -31.40
C ASP A 70 18.34 23.73 -32.52
N ARG A 71 18.05 24.32 -33.69
CA ARG A 71 18.96 24.26 -34.86
C ARG A 71 19.34 25.63 -35.45
N LEU A 72 19.28 26.71 -34.67
CA LEU A 72 19.58 28.08 -35.14
C LEU A 72 20.35 28.95 -34.14
N LEU A 73 21.24 28.36 -33.33
CA LEU A 73 22.15 29.10 -32.43
C LEU A 73 23.58 28.53 -32.46
N HIS A 74 24.14 28.29 -33.64
CA HIS A 74 25.58 28.12 -33.82
C HIS A 74 25.99 28.43 -35.25
N GLN A 75 25.99 29.71 -35.62
CA GLN A 75 26.86 30.27 -36.66
C GLN A 75 26.62 31.77 -36.75
N THR A 76 27.58 32.55 -36.23
CA THR A 76 28.04 33.83 -36.79
C THR A 76 28.98 34.47 -35.78
N ARG A 77 30.28 34.48 -36.09
CA ARG A 77 31.20 35.57 -35.77
C ARG A 77 32.55 35.33 -36.46
N HIS A 78 32.66 35.85 -37.68
CA HIS A 78 33.92 36.31 -38.25
C HIS A 78 33.68 37.58 -39.09
N SER A 79 34.71 38.44 -39.11
CA SER A 79 34.84 39.79 -39.70
C SER A 79 34.43 40.92 -38.74
N GLY A 80 35.23 41.95 -38.45
CA GLY A 80 36.58 42.33 -38.86
C GLY A 80 36.72 43.84 -38.62
N LYS A 81 37.84 44.31 -38.05
CA LYS A 81 38.55 45.57 -38.39
C LYS A 81 39.60 45.94 -37.34
N CYS A 82 40.79 46.20 -37.86
CA CYS A 82 41.93 46.84 -37.21
C CYS A 82 41.61 48.25 -36.69
N CYS A 83 42.31 48.65 -35.63
CA CYS A 83 43.11 49.88 -35.61
C CYS A 83 44.25 49.75 -34.58
N CYS A 84 45.45 50.12 -35.01
CA CYS A 84 46.71 50.09 -34.26
C CYS A 84 46.80 51.29 -33.30
N HIS A 85 47.57 51.16 -32.19
CA HIS A 85 48.62 52.08 -31.68
C HIS A 85 49.19 51.49 -30.36
N GLY A 86 50.52 51.35 -30.25
CA GLY A 86 51.25 50.72 -29.12
C GLY A 86 51.52 51.68 -27.93
N PRO A 87 52.53 51.45 -27.05
CA PRO A 87 53.54 50.38 -27.05
C PRO A 87 53.78 49.64 -25.70
N ARG A 88 54.42 48.46 -25.82
CA ARG A 88 55.38 47.77 -24.92
C ARG A 88 55.26 47.92 -23.39
N ASN A 89 55.12 46.79 -22.69
CA ASN A 89 56.16 46.37 -21.74
C ASN A 89 56.18 44.84 -21.48
N LYS A 90 57.41 44.32 -21.44
CA LYS A 90 57.78 42.92 -21.19
C LYS A 90 57.67 42.63 -19.68
N ALA A 91 57.04 41.52 -19.31
CA ALA A 91 57.46 40.74 -18.15
C ALA A 91 56.97 39.29 -18.29
N LYS A 92 57.90 38.40 -18.67
CA LYS A 92 57.75 36.96 -18.51
C LYS A 92 57.85 36.65 -17.00
N ARG A 93 56.82 36.04 -16.43
CA ARG A 93 57.00 35.09 -15.31
C ARG A 93 56.23 33.83 -15.64
N LYS A 94 57.01 32.76 -15.90
CA LYS A 94 56.58 31.37 -15.81
C LYS A 94 55.94 31.18 -14.43
N MET A 95 54.68 30.79 -14.40
CA MET A 95 54.13 30.02 -13.30
C MET A 95 53.44 28.81 -13.92
N GLN A 96 53.75 27.65 -13.35
CA GLN A 96 53.43 26.33 -13.84
C GLN A 96 51.93 26.12 -14.00
N ILE A 97 51.64 25.29 -14.99
CA ILE A 97 50.42 24.54 -15.19
C ILE A 97 50.06 23.83 -13.89
N GLU A 98 48.94 24.21 -13.27
CA GLU A 98 48.03 23.27 -12.61
C GLU A 98 46.62 23.70 -13.00
N SER A 99 46.14 23.13 -14.10
CA SER A 99 44.73 23.14 -14.45
C SER A 99 43.97 22.31 -13.43
N ASN A 100 43.47 22.96 -12.37
CA ASN A 100 42.37 22.42 -11.58
C ASN A 100 41.11 22.44 -12.46
N GLU A 101 40.99 21.45 -13.35
CA GLU A 101 39.70 21.04 -13.89
C GLU A 101 38.92 20.35 -12.76
N GLY A 102 38.41 21.15 -11.83
CA GLY A 102 37.36 20.72 -10.92
C GLY A 102 36.13 20.40 -11.76
N LYS A 103 35.94 19.11 -12.11
CA LYS A 103 34.67 18.62 -12.63
C LYS A 103 33.61 18.86 -11.56
N GLN A 104 32.85 19.93 -11.73
CA GLN A 104 31.62 20.15 -10.97
C GLN A 104 30.62 19.09 -11.44
N ILE A 105 30.65 17.93 -10.80
CA ILE A 105 29.71 16.84 -11.06
C ILE A 105 28.32 17.37 -10.70
N SER A 106 27.36 17.31 -11.63
CA SER A 106 26.01 17.81 -11.35
C SER A 106 25.35 16.95 -10.25
N GLN A 107 24.43 17.53 -9.47
CA GLN A 107 23.66 16.77 -8.48
C GLN A 107 22.98 15.53 -9.09
N GLU A 108 22.57 15.62 -10.35
CA GLU A 108 21.99 14.52 -11.10
C GLU A 108 23.01 13.40 -11.38
N GLN A 109 24.26 13.74 -11.63
CA GLN A 109 25.35 12.77 -11.81
C GLN A 109 25.80 12.14 -10.49
N LEU A 110 25.79 12.90 -9.39
CA LEU A 110 26.03 12.38 -8.04
C LEU A 110 24.92 11.40 -7.62
N CYS A 111 23.66 11.78 -7.83
CA CYS A 111 22.50 10.93 -7.59
C CYS A 111 22.58 9.63 -8.42
N LYS A 112 22.87 9.72 -9.72
CA LYS A 112 23.05 8.54 -10.59
C LYS A 112 24.22 7.64 -10.15
N ALA A 113 25.30 8.21 -9.61
CA ALA A 113 26.43 7.43 -9.10
C ALA A 113 26.08 6.72 -7.77
N GLU A 114 25.30 7.36 -6.91
CA GLU A 114 24.85 6.79 -5.63
C GLU A 114 23.80 5.69 -5.79
N ILE A 115 22.96 5.77 -6.83
CA ILE A 115 21.94 4.77 -7.15
C ILE A 115 22.55 3.51 -7.80
N LYS A 116 23.69 3.64 -8.48
CA LYS A 116 24.29 2.56 -9.26
C LYS A 116 24.67 1.38 -8.36
N GLY A 117 23.99 0.24 -8.55
CA GLY A 117 24.19 -0.97 -7.76
C GLY A 117 23.36 -1.06 -6.47
N LYS A 118 22.53 -0.06 -6.14
CA LYS A 118 21.56 -0.19 -5.04
C LYS A 118 20.47 -1.18 -5.46
N LYS A 119 20.28 -2.24 -4.65
CA LYS A 119 19.21 -3.23 -4.82
C LYS A 119 17.86 -2.63 -4.39
N LEU A 120 16.77 -3.00 -5.06
CA LEU A 120 15.41 -2.62 -4.64
C LEU A 120 15.16 -3.06 -3.19
N GLN A 121 14.64 -2.17 -2.36
CA GLN A 121 14.14 -2.49 -1.02
C GLN A 121 12.63 -2.65 -1.09
N VAL A 122 12.11 -3.78 -0.62
CA VAL A 122 10.67 -4.08 -0.62
C VAL A 122 10.21 -4.31 0.81
N VAL A 123 9.27 -3.48 1.25
CA VAL A 123 8.60 -3.60 2.54
C VAL A 123 7.25 -4.28 2.31
N LEU A 124 7.00 -5.37 3.02
CA LEU A 124 5.76 -6.13 2.92
C LEU A 124 4.98 -6.00 4.23
N ASP A 125 3.71 -5.64 4.12
CA ASP A 125 2.73 -5.85 5.19
C ASP A 125 2.37 -7.34 5.33
N LEU A 126 1.73 -7.72 6.45
CA LEU A 126 1.38 -9.10 6.76
C LEU A 126 -0.12 -9.38 6.62
N ASP A 127 -0.92 -8.80 7.50
CA ASP A 127 -2.34 -9.13 7.69
C ASP A 127 -3.22 -8.57 6.56
N ASN A 128 -3.93 -9.45 5.86
CA ASN A 128 -4.70 -9.18 4.63
C ASN A 128 -3.85 -8.79 3.41
N THR A 129 -2.54 -8.71 3.56
CA THR A 129 -1.58 -8.54 2.46
C THR A 129 -1.01 -9.89 2.03
N LEU A 130 -0.34 -10.62 2.93
CA LEU A 130 0.29 -11.93 2.68
C LEU A 130 -0.51 -13.09 3.28
N ILE A 131 -1.20 -12.85 4.39
CA ILE A 131 -1.93 -13.86 5.16
C ILE A 131 -3.29 -13.33 5.60
N HIS A 132 -4.15 -14.21 6.12
CA HIS A 132 -5.40 -13.85 6.75
C HIS A 132 -5.58 -14.75 7.98
N SER A 133 -5.81 -14.14 9.14
CA SER A 133 -5.86 -14.84 10.41
C SER A 133 -7.26 -14.80 11.02
N LEU A 134 -7.71 -15.93 11.56
CA LEU A 134 -9.04 -16.07 12.16
C LEU A 134 -8.95 -16.81 13.50
N LYS A 135 -9.76 -16.40 14.48
CA LYS A 135 -9.98 -17.15 15.73
C LYS A 135 -11.04 -18.25 15.62
N ARG A 136 -11.68 -18.36 14.45
CA ARG A 136 -12.64 -19.42 14.12
C ARG A 136 -11.92 -20.70 13.73
N GLN A 137 -12.31 -21.83 14.30
CA GLN A 137 -11.82 -23.15 13.86
C GLN A 137 -12.07 -23.40 12.36
N PRO A 138 -11.11 -23.96 11.61
CA PRO A 138 -11.28 -24.32 10.21
C PRO A 138 -12.45 -25.27 10.03
N GLN A 139 -13.25 -25.05 9.00
CA GLN A 139 -14.41 -25.87 8.66
C GLN A 139 -14.12 -26.72 7.43
N PRO A 140 -14.87 -27.82 7.20
CA PRO A 140 -14.77 -28.59 5.98
C PRO A 140 -14.86 -27.70 4.74
N GLY A 141 -13.86 -27.83 3.87
CA GLY A 141 -13.75 -27.02 2.66
C GLY A 141 -12.89 -25.78 2.81
N ASP A 142 -12.58 -25.26 4.00
CA ASP A 142 -11.64 -24.13 4.16
C ASP A 142 -10.25 -24.46 3.57
N PRO A 143 -9.49 -23.46 3.05
CA PRO A 143 -8.13 -23.71 2.58
C PRO A 143 -7.22 -24.20 3.71
N GLN A 144 -6.09 -24.84 3.35
CA GLN A 144 -5.11 -25.23 4.36
C GLN A 144 -4.59 -24.00 5.11
N CYS A 145 -4.53 -24.10 6.43
CA CYS A 145 -3.97 -23.12 7.33
C CYS A 145 -2.99 -23.79 8.30
N PHE A 146 -2.21 -22.97 8.99
CA PHE A 146 -1.44 -23.38 10.17
C PHE A 146 -1.95 -22.62 11.39
N THR A 147 -1.59 -23.10 12.58
CA THR A 147 -2.09 -22.55 13.84
C THR A 147 -0.95 -21.88 14.60
N ILE A 148 -1.24 -20.71 15.18
CA ILE A 148 -0.35 -20.00 16.11
C ILE A 148 -1.10 -19.77 17.42
N LYS A 149 -0.36 -19.42 18.48
CA LYS A 149 -0.90 -19.20 19.82
C LYS A 149 -1.04 -17.71 20.10
N ASP A 150 -2.22 -17.29 20.52
CA ASP A 150 -2.48 -15.94 21.01
C ASP A 150 -2.40 -15.92 22.53
N PHE A 151 -1.38 -15.23 23.05
CA PHE A 151 -1.17 -15.05 24.48
C PHE A 151 -1.82 -13.76 25.00
N SER A 152 -2.52 -13.01 24.15
CA SER A 152 -3.16 -11.75 24.51
C SER A 152 -4.43 -11.99 25.33
N ASN A 153 -4.34 -11.87 26.66
CA ASN A 153 -5.44 -11.89 27.64
C ASN A 153 -6.56 -12.91 27.36
N PRO A 154 -6.40 -14.17 27.78
CA PRO A 154 -7.48 -15.14 27.69
C PRO A 154 -8.61 -14.74 28.65
N ILE A 155 -9.81 -14.52 28.12
CA ILE A 155 -10.99 -14.32 28.93
C ILE A 155 -11.34 -15.68 29.56
N ILE A 156 -10.96 -15.87 30.82
CA ILE A 156 -11.50 -16.96 31.62
C ILE A 156 -12.91 -16.54 32.05
N SER A 157 -13.91 -16.80 31.22
CA SER A 157 -15.30 -16.74 31.67
C SER A 157 -15.58 -17.99 32.52
N VAL A 158 -15.41 -17.89 33.83
CA VAL A 158 -15.90 -18.92 34.75
C VAL A 158 -17.41 -18.73 34.90
N GLN A 159 -18.22 -19.60 34.29
CA GLN A 159 -19.63 -19.71 34.63
C GLN A 159 -19.79 -20.75 35.74
N THR A 160 -19.97 -20.29 36.98
CA THR A 160 -20.44 -21.15 38.07
C THR A 160 -21.94 -21.34 37.92
N THR A 161 -22.38 -22.51 37.45
CA THR A 161 -23.76 -22.94 37.69
C THR A 161 -23.82 -23.53 39.10
N SER A 162 -24.52 -22.84 40.01
CA SER A 162 -24.85 -23.41 41.31
C SER A 162 -25.90 -24.50 41.09
N ALA A 163 -25.44 -25.74 40.92
CA ALA A 163 -26.29 -26.92 41.07
C ALA A 163 -26.45 -27.19 42.56
N ASP A 164 -27.67 -27.00 43.05
CA ASP A 164 -28.12 -27.58 44.30
C ASP A 164 -27.90 -29.10 44.20
N SER A 165 -27.22 -29.69 45.18
CA SER A 165 -26.74 -31.09 45.27
C SER A 165 -25.41 -31.45 44.56
N GLY A 166 -24.32 -31.35 45.33
CA GLY A 166 -23.42 -32.49 45.57
C GLY A 166 -22.34 -32.86 44.55
N SER A 167 -22.28 -32.26 43.36
CA SER A 167 -21.12 -32.43 42.47
C SER A 167 -21.00 -31.26 41.50
N SER A 168 -20.01 -30.39 41.71
CA SER A 168 -19.67 -29.30 40.80
C SER A 168 -18.96 -29.87 39.57
N GLU A 169 -19.71 -30.16 38.50
CA GLU A 169 -19.12 -30.45 37.20
C GLU A 169 -18.85 -29.12 36.48
N ILE A 170 -17.58 -28.74 36.39
CA ILE A 170 -17.15 -27.55 35.66
C ILE A 170 -17.21 -27.87 34.16
N SER A 171 -18.30 -27.47 33.47
CA SER A 171 -18.35 -27.56 32.01
C SER A 171 -17.62 -26.38 31.38
N VAL A 172 -16.29 -26.53 31.28
CA VAL A 172 -15.41 -25.59 30.57
C VAL A 172 -15.69 -25.71 29.07
N THR A 173 -16.57 -24.87 28.53
CA THR A 173 -16.66 -24.69 27.07
C THR A 173 -15.69 -23.59 26.69
N THR A 174 -14.44 -23.94 26.38
CA THR A 174 -13.47 -22.93 25.98
C THR A 174 -12.69 -23.42 24.76
N THR A 175 -12.57 -22.56 23.75
CA THR A 175 -11.59 -22.69 22.64
C THR A 175 -10.15 -22.39 23.09
N THR A 176 -9.93 -22.36 24.40
CA THR A 176 -8.69 -21.96 25.07
C THR A 176 -8.01 -23.22 25.57
N GLU A 177 -6.79 -23.46 25.10
CA GLU A 177 -5.97 -24.55 25.62
C GLU A 177 -5.23 -24.07 26.86
N ILE A 178 -5.36 -24.86 27.93
CA ILE A 178 -4.58 -24.68 29.16
C ILE A 178 -3.44 -25.68 29.09
N VAL A 179 -2.20 -25.19 28.95
CA VAL A 179 -1.02 -26.04 29.05
C VAL A 179 -0.35 -25.76 30.40
N ILE A 180 -0.36 -26.76 31.28
CA ILE A 180 0.36 -26.74 32.55
C ILE A 180 1.78 -27.22 32.24
N GLN A 181 2.72 -26.29 32.04
CA GLN A 181 4.12 -26.62 31.75
C GLN A 181 4.97 -26.75 33.03
N ASP A 182 4.51 -26.19 34.15
CA ASP A 182 5.15 -26.29 35.46
C ASP A 182 4.09 -26.08 36.55
N GLU A 183 4.24 -26.72 37.72
CA GLU A 183 3.20 -26.86 38.76
C GLU A 183 2.67 -25.55 39.38
N THR A 184 3.15 -24.38 38.94
CA THR A 184 2.82 -23.08 39.58
C THR A 184 2.05 -22.08 38.72
N THR A 185 1.97 -22.21 37.39
CA THR A 185 1.15 -21.30 36.55
C THR A 185 0.63 -21.94 35.26
N PRO A 186 -0.69 -22.09 35.07
CA PRO A 186 -1.25 -22.50 33.78
C PRO A 186 -0.97 -21.43 32.71
N THR A 187 -0.39 -21.83 31.58
CA THR A 187 -0.29 -20.95 30.40
C THR A 187 -1.56 -21.11 29.60
N ILE A 188 -2.26 -20.00 29.40
CA ILE A 188 -3.57 -19.96 28.76
C ILE A 188 -3.42 -19.19 27.45
N TYR A 189 -3.83 -19.79 26.33
CA TYR A 189 -3.79 -19.15 25.02
C TYR A 189 -5.01 -19.53 24.17
N GLU A 190 -5.32 -18.66 23.20
CA GLU A 190 -6.30 -18.97 22.16
C GLU A 190 -5.58 -19.40 20.87
N HIS A 191 -6.25 -20.21 20.06
CA HIS A 191 -5.76 -20.56 18.73
C HIS A 191 -6.10 -19.49 17.71
N ILE A 192 -5.10 -19.10 16.90
CA ILE A 192 -5.31 -18.34 15.67
C ILE A 192 -4.95 -19.24 14.49
N TYR A 193 -5.86 -19.33 13.53
CA TYR A 193 -5.70 -20.07 12.29
C TYR A 193 -5.29 -19.10 11.18
N VAL A 194 -4.12 -19.34 10.61
CA VAL A 194 -3.45 -18.46 9.65
C VAL A 194 -3.47 -19.10 8.26
N TYR A 195 -4.16 -18.44 7.34
CA TYR A 195 -4.27 -18.84 5.95
C TYR A 195 -3.25 -18.08 5.11
N LYS A 196 -2.52 -18.79 4.26
CA LYS A 196 -1.56 -18.19 3.33
C LYS A 196 -2.30 -17.68 2.10
N ARG A 197 -2.01 -16.45 1.66
CA ARG A 197 -2.53 -15.94 0.40
C ARG A 197 -2.03 -16.84 -0.75
N PRO A 198 -2.86 -17.15 -1.76
CA PRO A 198 -2.41 -17.93 -2.91
C PRO A 198 -1.11 -17.36 -3.49
N TYR A 199 -0.20 -18.26 -3.84
CA TYR A 199 1.14 -17.96 -4.40
C TYR A 199 2.15 -17.33 -3.44
N LEU A 200 1.88 -17.24 -2.14
CA LEU A 200 2.78 -16.61 -1.17
C LEU A 200 4.22 -17.17 -1.18
N ASP A 201 4.40 -18.50 -1.18
CA ASP A 201 5.73 -19.11 -1.13
C ASP A 201 6.57 -18.78 -2.37
N GLN A 202 5.94 -18.91 -3.54
CA GLN A 202 6.56 -18.56 -4.81
C GLN A 202 6.87 -17.05 -4.87
N PHE A 203 5.93 -16.22 -4.40
CA PHE A 203 6.11 -14.77 -4.33
C PHE A 203 7.33 -14.38 -3.50
N LEU A 204 7.43 -14.87 -2.26
CA LEU A 204 8.55 -14.56 -1.37
C LEU A 204 9.89 -15.08 -1.92
N THR A 205 9.88 -16.31 -2.46
CA THR A 205 11.08 -16.93 -3.04
C THR A 205 11.61 -16.12 -4.22
N GLU A 206 10.76 -15.78 -5.20
CA GLU A 206 11.19 -15.04 -6.38
C GLU A 206 11.55 -13.59 -6.06
N LEU A 207 10.82 -12.96 -5.14
CA LEU A 207 11.08 -11.59 -4.74
C LEU A 207 12.45 -11.44 -4.04
N SER A 208 12.80 -12.36 -3.14
CA SER A 208 14.07 -12.34 -2.41
C SER A 208 15.32 -12.36 -3.31
N LYS A 209 15.20 -12.93 -4.52
CA LYS A 209 16.30 -12.98 -5.50
C LYS A 209 16.62 -11.61 -6.09
N ILE A 210 15.61 -10.74 -6.24
CA ILE A 210 15.75 -9.46 -6.94
C ILE A 210 15.76 -8.26 -6.00
N SER A 211 15.21 -8.39 -4.79
CA SER A 211 15.12 -7.30 -3.82
C SER A 211 15.57 -7.71 -2.43
N ASP A 212 15.85 -6.73 -1.59
CA ASP A 212 15.96 -6.93 -0.15
C ASP A 212 14.57 -6.78 0.46
N VAL A 213 14.10 -7.84 1.12
CA VAL A 213 12.73 -7.92 1.62
C VAL A 213 12.71 -7.62 3.12
N HIS A 214 11.79 -6.76 3.53
CA HIS A 214 11.55 -6.37 4.91
C HIS A 214 10.08 -6.60 5.27
N LEU A 215 9.83 -6.98 6.52
CA LEU A 215 8.49 -7.04 7.07
C LEU A 215 8.17 -5.71 7.75
N PHE A 216 7.00 -5.12 7.52
CA PHE A 216 6.49 -4.02 8.34
C PHE A 216 5.00 -4.21 8.59
N THR A 217 4.64 -4.71 9.77
CA THR A 217 3.26 -4.99 10.16
C THR A 217 2.79 -4.06 11.28
N ALA A 218 1.49 -3.72 11.26
CA ALA A 218 0.84 -3.04 12.38
C ALA A 218 0.47 -3.99 13.53
N SER A 219 0.91 -5.25 13.47
CA SER A 219 0.67 -6.29 14.48
C SER A 219 1.81 -6.38 15.51
N ASN A 220 1.51 -6.97 16.67
CA ASN A 220 2.49 -7.18 17.73
C ASN A 220 3.57 -8.18 17.28
N LYS A 221 4.78 -8.03 17.84
CA LYS A 221 5.93 -8.87 17.52
C LYS A 221 5.68 -10.36 17.77
N ASP A 222 5.10 -10.72 18.92
CA ASP A 222 4.88 -12.13 19.30
C ASP A 222 3.91 -12.86 18.37
N TYR A 223 2.93 -12.13 17.83
CA TYR A 223 2.03 -12.64 16.80
C TYR A 223 2.76 -12.83 15.47
N ALA A 224 3.46 -11.78 15.02
CA ALA A 224 4.12 -11.77 13.72
C ALA A 224 5.26 -12.79 13.64
N ASP A 225 6.09 -12.92 14.68
CA ASP A 225 7.22 -13.83 14.67
C ASP A 225 6.80 -15.30 14.61
N GLN A 226 5.69 -15.69 15.25
CA GLN A 226 5.14 -17.04 15.09
C GLN A 226 4.78 -17.32 13.63
N ILE A 227 4.17 -16.35 12.93
CA ILE A 227 3.84 -16.49 11.50
C ILE A 227 5.11 -16.56 10.66
N ILE A 228 6.07 -15.65 10.90
CA ILE A 228 7.31 -15.61 10.12
C ILE A 228 8.15 -16.87 10.35
N SER A 229 8.10 -17.50 11.53
CA SER A 229 8.77 -18.79 11.75
C SER A 229 8.29 -19.90 10.81
N VAL A 230 7.04 -19.81 10.33
CA VAL A 230 6.47 -20.74 9.34
C VAL A 230 6.77 -20.30 7.91
N LEU A 231 6.72 -19.00 7.63
CA LEU A 231 6.91 -18.45 6.27
C LEU A 231 8.39 -18.36 5.83
N ASP A 232 9.30 -18.11 6.76
CA ASP A 232 10.74 -17.97 6.53
C ASP A 232 11.53 -18.68 7.65
N PRO A 233 11.45 -20.03 7.74
CA PRO A 233 12.03 -20.80 8.83
C PRO A 233 13.56 -20.69 8.90
N GLN A 234 14.22 -20.41 7.77
CA GLN A 234 15.68 -20.24 7.70
C GLN A 234 16.10 -18.79 7.94
N SER A 235 15.16 -17.86 8.09
CA SER A 235 15.42 -16.42 8.24
C SER A 235 16.31 -15.84 7.15
N VAL A 236 16.08 -16.25 5.90
CA VAL A 236 16.88 -15.82 4.73
C VAL A 236 16.14 -14.82 3.84
N ILE A 237 14.82 -14.72 3.99
CA ILE A 237 13.97 -13.86 3.15
C ILE A 237 13.85 -12.47 3.78
N PHE A 238 13.37 -12.39 5.03
CA PHE A 238 13.12 -11.11 5.69
C PHE A 238 14.36 -10.59 6.40
N LYS A 239 15.05 -9.61 5.79
CA LYS A 239 16.30 -9.02 6.33
C LYS A 239 16.10 -8.18 7.58
N LYS A 240 14.97 -7.45 7.64
CA LYS A 240 14.57 -6.62 8.79
C LYS A 240 13.07 -6.80 9.02
N ARG A 241 12.65 -6.64 10.26
CA ARG A 241 11.25 -6.78 10.68
C ARG A 241 10.88 -5.60 11.56
N PHE A 242 9.78 -4.96 11.23
CA PHE A 242 9.21 -3.82 11.92
C PHE A 242 7.77 -4.17 12.32
N TYR A 243 7.40 -3.83 13.54
CA TYR A 243 6.15 -4.24 14.17
C TYR A 243 5.35 -3.01 14.63
N ARG A 244 4.26 -3.24 15.37
CA ARG A 244 3.39 -2.20 15.91
C ARG A 244 4.13 -1.10 16.68
N ASP A 245 5.23 -1.42 17.36
CA ASP A 245 5.98 -0.45 18.15
C ASP A 245 6.91 0.44 17.32
N ASP A 246 7.19 0.04 16.08
CA ASP A 246 7.90 0.86 15.08
C ASP A 246 6.94 1.76 14.29
N CYS A 247 5.63 1.60 14.47
CA CYS A 247 4.62 2.44 13.85
C CYS A 247 4.41 3.76 14.62
N ASP A 248 4.08 4.81 13.89
CA ASP A 248 3.51 6.01 14.49
C ASP A 248 2.07 5.75 14.91
N LYS A 249 1.68 6.31 16.06
CA LYS A 249 0.35 6.15 16.63
C LYS A 249 -0.26 7.53 16.85
N ASP A 250 -1.37 7.84 16.20
CA ASP A 250 -2.22 8.97 16.57
C ASP A 250 -3.15 8.52 17.68
N ILE A 251 -2.86 8.97 18.91
CA ILE A 251 -3.60 8.62 20.12
C ILE A 251 -5.05 9.11 20.05
N THR A 252 -5.30 10.24 19.38
CA THR A 252 -6.64 10.85 19.32
C THR A 252 -7.55 10.06 18.40
N SER A 253 -7.07 9.73 17.20
CA SER A 253 -7.85 8.96 16.22
C SER A 253 -7.71 7.44 16.38
N LYS A 254 -6.82 6.98 17.28
CA LYS A 254 -6.41 5.57 17.43
C LYS A 254 -5.90 4.96 16.12
N THR A 255 -5.29 5.80 15.27
CA THR A 255 -4.79 5.39 13.96
C THR A 255 -3.32 5.01 14.04
N ILE A 256 -2.94 4.00 13.27
CA ILE A 256 -1.55 3.52 13.16
C ILE A 256 -1.04 3.84 11.76
N PHE A 257 0.15 4.44 11.68
CA PHE A 257 0.82 4.78 10.42
C PHE A 257 2.21 4.13 10.35
N LYS A 258 2.61 3.74 9.14
CA LYS A 258 3.92 3.17 8.83
C LYS A 258 4.77 4.21 8.10
N ARG A 259 5.78 4.72 8.80
CA ARG A 259 6.78 5.62 8.21
C ARG A 259 7.94 4.84 7.64
N LEU A 260 8.17 4.93 6.33
CA LEU A 260 9.23 4.19 5.65
C LEU A 260 10.62 4.68 5.99
N GLU A 261 10.74 5.90 6.53
CA GLU A 261 11.96 6.49 7.04
C GLU A 261 12.57 5.69 8.20
N VAL A 262 11.76 4.89 8.91
CA VAL A 262 12.23 3.94 9.93
C VAL A 262 13.02 2.78 9.30
N VAL A 263 12.74 2.45 8.03
CA VAL A 263 13.45 1.40 7.28
C VAL A 263 14.77 1.94 6.71
N GLN A 264 14.71 3.10 6.06
CA GLN A 264 15.86 3.88 5.59
C GLN A 264 15.46 5.33 5.23
N GLU A 265 16.43 6.25 5.24
CA GLU A 265 16.22 7.67 4.94
C GLU A 265 15.92 7.94 3.45
N ASP A 266 16.71 7.35 2.54
CA ASP A 266 16.52 7.49 1.10
C ASP A 266 15.46 6.51 0.58
N LEU A 267 14.30 7.03 0.17
CA LEU A 267 13.18 6.24 -0.34
C LEU A 267 13.24 6.00 -1.85
N HIS A 268 14.29 6.45 -2.55
CA HIS A 268 14.40 6.37 -4.01
C HIS A 268 14.23 4.95 -4.55
N ASN A 269 14.79 3.96 -3.84
CA ASN A 269 14.75 2.54 -4.20
C ASN A 269 13.88 1.71 -3.25
N LEU A 270 12.95 2.32 -2.51
CA LEU A 270 12.09 1.62 -1.55
C LEU A 270 10.62 1.64 -1.96
N VAL A 271 10.02 0.46 -2.01
CA VAL A 271 8.59 0.27 -2.24
C VAL A 271 7.97 -0.52 -1.08
N MET A 272 6.79 -0.09 -0.63
CA MET A 272 5.95 -0.85 0.28
C MET A 272 4.79 -1.51 -0.46
N VAL A 273 4.37 -2.69 -0.01
CA VAL A 273 3.14 -3.37 -0.42
C VAL A 273 2.27 -3.55 0.81
N ASP A 274 1.10 -2.93 0.79
CA ASP A 274 0.16 -2.91 1.92
C ASP A 274 -1.26 -2.76 1.36
N ASP A 275 -2.27 -3.33 2.02
CA ASP A 275 -3.65 -3.26 1.58
C ASP A 275 -4.42 -2.04 2.12
N SER A 276 -3.94 -1.46 3.23
CA SER A 276 -4.67 -0.49 4.04
C SER A 276 -4.23 0.95 3.76
N PRO A 277 -5.05 1.79 3.10
CA PRO A 277 -4.70 3.19 2.81
C PRO A 277 -4.32 4.01 4.04
N ILE A 278 -4.87 3.63 5.20
CA ILE A 278 -4.66 4.32 6.46
C ILE A 278 -3.22 4.11 6.96
N THR A 279 -2.69 2.87 6.87
CA THR A 279 -1.36 2.57 7.39
C THR A 279 -0.28 3.27 6.59
N PHE A 280 -0.45 3.41 5.28
CA PHE A 280 0.54 4.01 4.39
C PHE A 280 0.25 5.46 4.00
N GLU A 281 -0.67 6.14 4.69
CA GLU A 281 -1.13 7.50 4.36
C GLU A 281 0.03 8.50 4.16
N LYS A 282 1.13 8.33 4.91
CA LYS A 282 2.33 9.19 4.84
C LYS A 282 3.26 8.87 3.67
N ASN A 283 3.15 7.67 3.08
CA ASN A 283 4.08 7.12 2.09
C ASN A 283 3.37 6.61 0.82
N LYS A 284 2.26 7.25 0.42
CA LYS A 284 1.42 6.82 -0.72
C LYS A 284 2.21 6.63 -2.01
N LEU A 285 3.12 7.55 -2.32
CA LEU A 285 3.88 7.52 -3.57
C LEU A 285 4.90 6.37 -3.63
N ASN A 286 5.32 5.86 -2.47
CA ASN A 286 6.20 4.70 -2.34
C ASN A 286 5.44 3.40 -2.05
N THR A 287 4.11 3.40 -2.09
CA THR A 287 3.31 2.25 -1.72
C THR A 287 2.49 1.74 -2.89
N PHE A 288 2.66 0.47 -3.23
CA PHE A 288 1.73 -0.25 -4.07
C PHE A 288 0.59 -0.78 -3.20
N LYS A 289 -0.61 -0.19 -3.33
CA LYS A 289 -1.79 -0.69 -2.64
C LYS A 289 -2.26 -2.00 -3.26
N ILE A 290 -2.00 -3.11 -2.59
CA ILE A 290 -2.52 -4.40 -3.01
C ILE A 290 -3.98 -4.56 -2.59
N GLN A 291 -4.71 -5.46 -3.23
CA GLN A 291 -6.06 -5.79 -2.79
C GLN A 291 -6.02 -6.49 -1.42
N HIS A 292 -6.88 -6.02 -0.51
CA HIS A 292 -7.17 -6.67 0.77
C HIS A 292 -7.61 -8.12 0.54
N TRP A 293 -6.95 -9.06 1.19
CA TRP A 293 -7.17 -10.47 0.99
C TRP A 293 -7.80 -11.15 2.20
N ARG A 294 -8.72 -12.07 1.93
CA ARG A 294 -9.33 -12.96 2.91
C ARG A 294 -9.33 -14.36 2.36
N MET A 295 -9.32 -15.34 3.26
CA MET A 295 -9.32 -16.78 2.92
C MET A 295 -10.50 -17.22 2.02
N SER A 296 -11.60 -16.46 1.99
CA SER A 296 -12.74 -16.71 1.10
C SER A 296 -12.43 -16.40 -0.38
N LEU A 297 -11.41 -15.59 -0.67
CA LEU A 297 -10.98 -15.23 -2.02
C LEU A 297 -9.97 -16.27 -2.55
N ARG A 298 -10.48 -17.43 -2.96
CA ARG A 298 -9.66 -18.59 -3.36
C ARG A 298 -8.96 -18.42 -4.70
N GLU A 299 -9.54 -17.64 -5.60
CA GLU A 299 -9.02 -17.37 -6.94
C GLU A 299 -8.11 -16.14 -6.98
N ASP A 300 -7.71 -15.61 -5.81
CA ASP A 300 -6.81 -14.46 -5.73
C ASP A 300 -5.50 -14.73 -6.46
N THR A 301 -5.12 -13.81 -7.35
CA THR A 301 -3.86 -13.83 -8.10
C THR A 301 -3.03 -12.58 -7.87
N CYS A 302 -3.38 -11.76 -6.87
CA CYS A 302 -2.80 -10.45 -6.67
C CYS A 302 -1.31 -10.51 -6.31
N LEU A 303 -0.82 -11.57 -5.64
CA LEU A 303 0.62 -11.74 -5.41
C LEU A 303 1.39 -12.03 -6.71
N LYS A 304 0.80 -12.78 -7.65
CA LYS A 304 1.40 -13.00 -8.98
C LYS A 304 1.50 -11.69 -9.76
N ALA A 305 0.44 -10.89 -9.71
CA ALA A 305 0.46 -9.53 -10.25
C ALA A 305 1.57 -8.76 -9.52
N CYS A 306 1.46 -8.50 -8.22
CA CYS A 306 2.44 -7.77 -7.41
C CYS A 306 3.90 -8.11 -7.75
N LEU A 307 4.29 -9.39 -7.83
CA LEU A 307 5.64 -9.82 -8.20
C LEU A 307 6.11 -9.23 -9.54
N LYS A 308 5.28 -9.34 -10.58
CA LYS A 308 5.60 -8.81 -11.91
C LYS A 308 5.75 -7.28 -11.89
N LEU A 309 4.99 -6.57 -11.05
CA LEU A 309 5.10 -5.11 -10.89
C LEU A 309 6.41 -4.77 -10.20
N LEU A 310 6.75 -5.47 -9.12
CA LEU A 310 8.01 -5.28 -8.40
C LEU A 310 9.22 -5.60 -9.30
N GLN A 311 9.12 -6.59 -10.19
CA GLN A 311 10.13 -6.84 -11.23
C GLN A 311 10.29 -5.67 -12.19
N GLN A 312 9.19 -5.05 -12.64
CA GLN A 312 9.23 -3.87 -13.50
C GLN A 312 9.79 -2.63 -12.78
N VAL A 313 9.44 -2.45 -11.50
CA VAL A 313 10.01 -1.40 -10.65
C VAL A 313 11.52 -1.62 -10.55
N ASN A 314 11.95 -2.82 -10.15
CA ASN A 314 13.36 -3.20 -10.02
C ASN A 314 14.18 -2.94 -11.29
N TYR A 315 13.63 -3.23 -12.47
CA TYR A 315 14.30 -2.95 -13.74
C TYR A 315 14.56 -1.46 -13.99
N SER A 316 13.77 -0.58 -13.37
CA SER A 316 13.79 0.85 -13.65
C SER A 316 14.39 1.73 -12.55
N ILE A 317 14.71 1.17 -11.38
CA ILE A 317 15.24 1.95 -10.24
C ILE A 317 16.58 2.64 -10.53
N GLU A 318 17.35 2.16 -11.51
CA GLU A 318 18.60 2.82 -11.92
C GLU A 318 18.35 4.10 -12.73
N LYS A 319 17.14 4.28 -13.28
CA LYS A 319 16.80 5.37 -14.21
C LYS A 319 15.81 6.37 -13.62
N ARG A 320 15.02 5.95 -12.64
CA ARG A 320 13.93 6.73 -12.03
C ARG A 320 13.64 6.19 -10.65
N SER A 321 13.00 7.00 -9.83
CA SER A 321 12.63 6.61 -8.47
C SER A 321 11.52 5.55 -8.47
N VAL A 322 11.34 4.88 -7.33
CA VAL A 322 10.16 4.02 -7.11
C VAL A 322 8.87 4.82 -7.30
N GLN A 323 8.79 6.07 -6.81
CA GLN A 323 7.59 6.90 -6.92
C GLN A 323 7.23 7.18 -8.38
N GLU A 324 8.22 7.54 -9.20
CA GLU A 324 8.06 7.73 -10.64
C GLU A 324 7.69 6.42 -11.33
N SER A 325 8.27 5.31 -10.87
CA SER A 325 7.99 3.98 -11.39
C SER A 325 6.55 3.56 -11.20
N LEU A 326 6.06 3.66 -9.96
CA LEU A 326 4.67 3.33 -9.61
C LEU A 326 3.68 4.24 -10.34
N THR A 327 3.95 5.55 -10.40
CA THR A 327 3.08 6.52 -11.10
C THR A 327 2.93 6.19 -12.59
N VAL A 328 4.02 5.81 -13.24
CA VAL A 328 3.97 5.39 -14.65
C VAL A 328 3.20 4.09 -14.78
N LEU A 329 3.52 3.08 -13.96
CA LEU A 329 2.90 1.75 -14.07
C LEU A 329 1.39 1.79 -13.76
N SER A 330 0.95 2.63 -12.81
CA SER A 330 -0.47 2.81 -12.50
C SER A 330 -1.27 3.37 -13.68
N ASN A 331 -0.64 4.18 -14.54
CA ASN A 331 -1.29 4.75 -15.72
C ASN A 331 -1.47 3.73 -16.86
N PHE A 332 -0.63 2.69 -16.89
CA PHE A 332 -0.65 1.69 -17.96
C PHE A 332 -1.43 0.43 -17.61
N ASN A 333 -1.80 0.21 -16.33
CA ASN A 333 -2.21 -1.12 -15.89
C ASN A 333 -3.43 -1.13 -14.96
N ARG A 334 -4.63 -1.11 -15.57
CA ARG A 334 -5.91 -1.36 -14.87
C ARG A 334 -6.07 -2.80 -14.36
N GLU A 335 -5.31 -3.76 -14.89
CA GLU A 335 -5.36 -5.17 -14.48
C GLU A 335 -4.96 -5.41 -13.00
N TRP A 336 -4.30 -4.45 -12.36
CA TRP A 336 -3.59 -4.62 -11.07
C TRP A 336 -4.33 -3.93 -9.93
N HIS A 337 -5.32 -3.12 -10.30
CA HIS A 337 -6.26 -2.47 -9.42
C HIS A 337 -7.68 -2.80 -9.92
N PRO A 338 -8.25 -3.95 -9.55
CA PRO A 338 -9.63 -4.27 -9.92
C PRO A 338 -10.65 -3.25 -9.36
N TYR A 339 -10.23 -2.37 -8.44
CA TYR A 339 -11.04 -1.32 -7.85
C TYR A 339 -10.22 -0.02 -7.82
N HIS A 340 -10.42 0.82 -8.84
CA HIS A 340 -10.01 2.22 -8.77
C HIS A 340 -10.73 2.89 -7.59
N TYR A 341 -9.97 3.69 -6.84
CA TYR A 341 -10.43 4.48 -5.69
C TYR A 341 -11.53 5.47 -6.02
#